data_AF-A0AAV4VK84-F1
#
_entry.id   AF-A0AAV4VK84-F1
#
_cell.length_a   1.000
_cell.length_b   1.000
_cell.length_c   1.000
_cell.angle_alpha   90.00
_cell.angle_beta   90.00
_cell.angle_gamma   90.00
#
_symmetry.space_group_name_H-M   'P 1'
#
loop_
_entity.id
_entity.type
_entity.pdbx_description
1 polymer ?
#
loop_
_entity_poly.entity_id
_entity_poly.type
_entity_poly.pdbx_seq_one_letter_code
_entity_poly.pdbx_strand_id
1 'polypeptide(L)'
;MKKIDILALCLEKNVGQNGGKPKLDLNVEAAWAQGYTGRNITTAIMDDGVDYLHPDLRENYNAKASYDFSSNDPFPYPRYTDDWFNR
;
A
#
# COMPACT_ATOMS: atom_id res chain seq x y z
N MET A 1 -0.01 -18.62 -7.51
CA MET A 1 0.26 -17.23 -7.93
C MET A 1 -0.44 -16.35 -6.90
N LYS A 2 0.28 -15.90 -5.86
CA LYS A 2 -0.33 -15.12 -4.78
C LYS A 2 -0.54 -13.71 -5.33
N LYS A 3 -1.80 -13.31 -5.48
CA LYS A 3 -2.14 -11.93 -5.75
C LYS A 3 -1.63 -11.09 -4.58
N ILE A 4 -1.08 -9.95 -4.93
CA ILE A 4 -0.94 -8.84 -3.99
C ILE A 4 -2.37 -8.37 -3.75
N ASP A 5 -3.08 -9.04 -2.84
CA ASP A 5 -4.39 -8.59 -2.41
C ASP A 5 -4.16 -7.45 -1.40
N ILE A 6 -3.68 -6.29 -1.88
CA ILE A 6 -3.93 -5.02 -1.19
C ILE A 6 -5.46 -4.93 -1.16
N LEU A 7 -6.05 -5.26 -0.01
CA LEU A 7 -7.48 -5.19 0.31
C LEU A 7 -8.37 -4.82 -0.88
N ALA A 8 -8.74 -5.83 -1.68
CA ALA A 8 -9.71 -5.68 -2.76
C ALA A 8 -11.14 -5.38 -2.25
N LEU A 9 -11.36 -5.27 -0.94
CA LEU A 9 -12.69 -5.13 -0.37
C LEU A 9 -13.26 -3.69 -0.44
N CYS A 10 -12.44 -2.66 -0.65
CA CYS A 10 -12.90 -1.26 -0.63
C CYS A 10 -12.92 -0.56 -2.00
N LEU A 11 -12.32 -1.14 -3.04
CA LEU A 11 -12.17 -0.51 -4.35
C LEU A 11 -13.00 -1.17 -5.46
N GLU A 12 -13.54 -2.35 -5.22
CA GLU A 12 -14.33 -3.07 -6.22
C GLU A 12 -15.76 -2.52 -6.24
N LYS A 13 -16.00 -1.70 -7.26
CA LYS A 13 -17.28 -1.18 -7.75
C LYS A 13 -18.19 -0.58 -6.69
N ASN A 14 -18.21 0.74 -6.63
CA ASN A 14 -19.17 1.45 -5.79
C ASN A 14 -20.58 1.38 -6.41
N VAL A 15 -21.42 0.53 -5.85
CA VAL A 15 -22.83 0.36 -6.23
C VAL A 15 -23.78 1.26 -5.41
N GLY A 16 -23.23 2.10 -4.52
CA GLY A 16 -24.00 2.95 -3.60
C GLY A 16 -24.26 2.31 -2.24
N GLN A 17 -23.41 1.36 -1.82
CA GLN A 17 -23.47 0.77 -0.49
C GLN A 17 -23.41 1.85 0.61
N ASN A 18 -24.11 1.63 1.73
CA ASN A 18 -24.19 2.54 2.87
C ASN A 18 -24.68 3.97 2.54
N GLY A 19 -25.52 4.14 1.51
CA GLY A 19 -26.01 5.46 1.10
C GLY A 19 -24.99 6.28 0.33
N GLY A 20 -23.89 5.66 -0.12
CA GLY A 20 -22.90 6.28 -0.98
C GLY A 20 -23.47 6.62 -2.37
N LYS A 21 -22.82 7.56 -3.06
CA LYS A 21 -23.16 7.90 -4.45
C LYS A 21 -22.65 6.78 -5.37
N PRO A 22 -23.53 6.09 -6.14
CA PRO A 22 -23.07 5.06 -7.06
C PRO A 22 -22.05 5.59 -8.07
N LYS A 23 -21.09 4.74 -8.45
CA LYS A 23 -19.99 5.02 -9.39
C LYS A 23 -18.98 6.09 -8.94
N LEU A 24 -19.03 6.53 -7.68
CA LEU A 24 -17.98 7.36 -7.10
C LEU A 24 -16.84 6.42 -6.64
N ASP A 25 -16.07 5.92 -7.60
CA ASP A 25 -14.90 5.08 -7.41
C ASP A 25 -13.82 5.45 -8.45
N LEU A 26 -12.64 4.84 -8.35
CA LEU A 26 -11.50 5.12 -9.23
C LEU A 26 -11.55 4.35 -10.56
N ASN A 27 -12.59 3.54 -10.80
CA ASN A 27 -12.73 2.68 -11.98
C ASN A 27 -11.50 1.77 -12.27
N VAL A 28 -10.86 1.27 -11.21
CA VAL A 28 -9.63 0.45 -11.30
C VAL A 28 -9.86 -0.94 -11.89
N GLU A 29 -11.07 -1.49 -11.78
CA GLU A 29 -11.44 -2.80 -12.32
C GLU A 29 -11.20 -2.90 -13.83
N ALA A 30 -11.44 -1.81 -14.58
CA ALA A 30 -11.24 -1.79 -16.02
C ALA A 30 -9.77 -1.97 -16.41
N ALA A 31 -8.83 -1.47 -15.61
CA ALA A 31 -7.40 -1.66 -15.80
C ALA A 31 -6.96 -3.08 -15.39
N TRP A 32 -7.50 -3.59 -14.28
CA TRP A 32 -7.23 -4.96 -13.83
C TRP A 32 -7.74 -6.02 -14.80
N ALA A 33 -8.92 -5.82 -15.40
CA ALA A 33 -9.46 -6.69 -16.45
C ALA A 33 -8.59 -6.73 -17.72
N GLN A 34 -7.81 -5.67 -17.97
CA GLN A 34 -6.80 -5.62 -19.02
C GLN A 34 -5.44 -6.22 -18.60
N GLY A 35 -5.31 -6.68 -17.34
CA GLY A 35 -4.10 -7.29 -16.80
C GLY A 35 -3.10 -6.32 -16.16
N TYR A 36 -3.44 -5.03 -16.04
CA TYR A 36 -2.56 -4.03 -15.42
C TYR A 36 -2.70 -4.03 -13.90
N THR A 37 -1.85 -4.76 -13.19
CA THR A 37 -1.93 -4.88 -11.72
C THR A 37 -0.79 -4.18 -10.97
N GLY A 38 0.12 -3.49 -11.68
CA GLY A 38 1.34 -2.94 -11.09
C GLY A 38 2.44 -3.99 -10.83
N ARG A 39 2.30 -5.22 -11.34
CA ARG A 39 3.35 -6.26 -11.21
C ARG A 39 4.65 -5.77 -11.87
N ASN A 40 5.77 -6.01 -11.18
CA ASN A 40 7.12 -5.55 -11.56
C ASN A 40 7.31 -4.02 -11.53
N ILE A 41 6.37 -3.28 -10.98
CA ILE A 41 6.55 -1.86 -10.65
C ILE A 41 6.95 -1.76 -9.18
N THR A 42 7.93 -0.91 -8.88
CA THR A 42 8.31 -0.57 -7.50
C THR A 42 7.87 0.86 -7.22
N THR A 43 7.05 1.05 -6.19
CA THR A 43 6.59 2.35 -5.70
C THR A 43 7.23 2.60 -4.34
N ALA A 44 7.90 3.74 -4.18
CA ALA A 44 8.44 4.19 -2.90
C ALA A 44 7.46 5.15 -2.22
N ILE A 45 7.28 4.99 -0.91
CA ILE A 45 6.48 5.86 -0.05
C ILE A 45 7.46 6.62 0.84
N MET A 46 7.42 7.95 0.81
CA MET A 46 8.26 8.82 1.63
C MET A 46 7.41 9.38 2.75
N ASP A 47 7.46 8.73 3.91
CA ASP A 47 6.60 8.97 5.06
C ASP A 47 7.32 8.58 6.37
N ASP A 48 6.59 8.36 7.45
CA ASP A 48 7.05 7.97 8.78
C ASP A 48 7.43 6.48 8.93
N GLY A 49 7.49 5.73 7.83
CA GLY A 49 7.87 4.32 7.83
C GLY A 49 6.83 3.42 7.17
N VAL A 50 7.08 2.12 7.24
CA VAL A 50 6.20 1.09 6.69
C VAL A 50 6.29 -0.16 7.54
N ASP A 51 5.15 -0.64 8.03
CA ASP A 51 5.07 -1.95 8.69
C ASP A 51 5.21 -3.05 7.63
N TYR A 52 6.46 -3.35 7.28
CA TYR A 52 6.81 -4.38 6.29
C TYR A 52 6.57 -5.80 6.81
N LEU A 53 6.15 -5.99 8.07
CA LEU A 53 5.76 -7.28 8.63
C LEU A 53 4.24 -7.51 8.53
N HIS A 54 3.46 -6.47 8.22
CA HIS A 54 2.01 -6.57 8.05
C HIS A 54 1.65 -7.64 7.01
N PRO A 55 0.68 -8.53 7.27
CA PRO A 55 0.34 -9.65 6.38
C PRO A 55 -0.02 -9.22 4.95
N ASP A 56 -0.62 -8.04 4.77
CA ASP A 56 -0.99 -7.51 3.45
C ASP A 56 0.17 -6.84 2.69
N LEU A 57 1.27 -6.50 3.38
CA LEU A 57 2.40 -5.78 2.81
C LEU A 57 3.64 -6.67 2.64
N ARG A 58 3.87 -7.61 3.56
CA ARG A 58 5.13 -8.38 3.67
C ARG A 58 5.54 -9.12 2.41
N GLU A 59 4.59 -9.60 1.62
CA GLU A 59 4.88 -10.36 0.39
C GLU A 59 5.39 -9.44 -0.74
N ASN A 60 5.18 -8.12 -0.61
CA ASN A 60 5.39 -7.11 -1.67
C ASN A 60 6.39 -6.03 -1.27
N TYR A 61 6.86 -6.08 -0.04
CA TYR A 61 7.89 -5.19 0.46
C TYR A 61 9.19 -5.36 -0.33
N ASN A 62 9.80 -4.24 -0.70
CA ASN A 62 11.07 -4.21 -1.42
C ASN A 62 12.14 -3.50 -0.57
N ALA A 63 12.91 -4.27 0.19
CA ALA A 63 13.97 -3.75 1.05
C ALA A 63 15.03 -2.90 0.31
N LYS A 64 15.28 -3.18 -0.99
CA LYS A 64 16.24 -2.38 -1.79
C LYS A 64 15.71 -0.99 -2.13
N ALA A 65 14.40 -0.80 -2.08
CA ALA A 65 13.73 0.46 -2.37
C ALA A 65 13.30 1.18 -1.08
N SER A 66 13.86 0.79 0.07
CA SER A 66 13.46 1.26 1.38
C SER A 66 14.68 1.65 2.21
N TYR A 67 14.53 2.71 3.00
CA TYR A 67 15.57 3.21 3.89
C TYR A 67 14.94 4.10 4.97
N ASP A 68 15.45 4.02 6.19
CA ASP A 68 15.12 4.95 7.28
C ASP A 68 16.17 6.06 7.33
N PHE A 69 15.79 7.27 6.89
CA PHE A 69 16.66 8.45 6.95
C PHE A 69 16.73 9.10 8.33
N SER A 70 15.77 8.82 9.21
CA SER A 70 15.71 9.41 10.56
C SER A 70 16.74 8.76 11.47
N SER A 71 16.88 7.43 11.40
CA SER A 71 17.90 6.67 12.15
C SER A 71 19.09 6.20 11.32
N ASN A 72 19.08 6.53 10.02
CA ASN A 72 20.15 6.21 9.09
C ASN A 72 20.47 4.71 9.03
N ASP A 73 19.43 3.89 8.85
CA ASP A 73 19.49 2.44 8.83
C ASP A 73 18.54 1.86 7.76
N PRO A 74 18.69 0.58 7.36
CA PRO A 74 17.87 0.00 6.30
C PRO A 74 16.49 -0.50 6.75
N PHE A 75 16.07 -0.23 8.00
CA PHE A 75 14.87 -0.79 8.62
C PHE A 75 13.81 0.30 8.86
N PRO A 76 12.95 0.61 7.87
CA PRO A 76 11.91 1.64 7.97
C PRO A 76 10.70 1.19 8.78
N TYR A 77 10.87 0.32 9.78
CA TYR A 77 9.76 -0.13 10.61
C TYR A 77 9.24 1.07 11.44
N PRO A 78 7.92 1.31 11.54
CA PRO A 78 7.41 2.47 12.25
C PRO A 78 7.74 2.41 13.74
N ARG A 79 8.20 3.53 14.27
CA ARG A 79 8.49 3.78 15.68
C ARG A 79 7.57 4.90 16.13
N TYR A 80 6.70 4.59 17.09
CA TYR A 80 5.78 5.57 17.65
C TYR A 80 6.51 6.38 18.71
N THR A 81 6.96 7.56 18.33
CA THR A 81 7.59 8.54 19.20
C THR A 81 6.64 9.72 19.45
N ASP A 82 6.90 10.49 20.52
CA ASP A 82 6.10 11.67 20.85
C ASP A 82 6.36 12.87 19.92
N ASP A 83 7.36 12.78 19.04
CA ASP A 83 7.82 13.87 18.16
C ASP A 83 7.47 13.68 16.68
N TRP A 84 6.66 12.66 16.36
CA TRP A 84 6.26 12.30 14.99
C TRP A 84 7.42 11.93 14.05
N PHE A 85 8.62 11.66 14.58
CA PHE A 85 9.75 11.17 13.80
C PHE A 85 9.99 9.68 14.03
N ASN A 86 10.15 8.94 12.94
CA ASN A 86 10.46 7.52 13.00
C ASN A 86 11.94 7.25 13.35
N ARG A 87 12.34 7.56 14.59
CA ARG A 87 13.73 7.39 15.06
C ARG A 87 13.84 6.41 16.21
#